data_AF-A0A4R1Q1Z0-F1
#
_entry.id   AF-A0A4R1Q1Z0-F1
#
_cell.length_a   1.000
_cell.length_b   1.000
_cell.length_c   1.000
_cell.angle_alpha   90.00
_cell.angle_beta   90.00
_cell.angle_gamma   90.00
#
_symmetry.space_group_name_H-M   'P 1'
#
loop_
_entity.id
_entity.type
_entity.pdbx_description
1 polymer ?
#
loop_
_entity_poly.entity_id
_entity_poly.type
_entity_poly.pdbx_seq_one_letter_code
_entity_poly.pdbx_strand_id
1 'polypeptide(L)'
;MAKKQCPNCGITWLELSIPVEGQKTSCMCEKTFVFQNGNWHEGFPYFEEYQRLAERTANNGQGAMQRLGNFGMGIAGETAEFIDAVVNFEIAGGNHEAMIKEAGDVNWYCATLCTTAGISYQVVVEAAEEAAPALLYVCIGRLSKASGDVTEYLKKVVYHGHELDQAKLGKLIGNVLSWMKLFCKRYNLNMQDICDTNIAKLKQRYPEGFNSAGSINRTI
;
A
#
# COMPACT_ATOMS: atom_id res chain seq x y z
N MET A 1 -29.12 -18.44 -8.06
CA MET A 1 -27.69 -18.47 -8.44
C MET A 1 -27.50 -17.57 -9.64
N ALA A 2 -26.62 -16.57 -9.55
CA ALA A 2 -26.25 -15.76 -10.70
C ALA A 2 -25.15 -16.49 -11.49
N LYS A 3 -25.34 -16.67 -12.80
CA LYS A 3 -24.27 -17.13 -13.70
C LYS A 3 -23.35 -15.94 -13.96
N LYS A 4 -22.10 -16.03 -13.54
CA LYS A 4 -21.06 -15.08 -13.96
C LYS A 4 -20.42 -15.61 -15.22
N GLN A 5 -20.21 -14.76 -16.21
CA GLN A 5 -19.35 -15.05 -17.35
C GLN A 5 -18.31 -13.95 -17.44
N CYS A 6 -17.04 -14.31 -17.38
CA CYS A 6 -15.98 -13.34 -17.62
C CYS A 6 -15.93 -13.01 -19.12
N PRO A 7 -16.02 -11.73 -19.51
CA PRO A 7 -15.99 -11.33 -20.92
C PRO A 7 -14.61 -11.53 -21.56
N ASN A 8 -13.54 -11.68 -20.75
CA ASN A 8 -12.17 -11.83 -21.22
C ASN A 8 -11.76 -13.31 -21.37
N CYS A 9 -11.97 -14.12 -20.32
CA CYS A 9 -11.56 -15.54 -20.30
C CYS A 9 -12.69 -16.49 -20.74
N GLY A 10 -13.94 -16.00 -20.88
CA GLY A 10 -15.11 -16.81 -21.22
C GLY A 10 -15.58 -17.78 -20.11
N ILE A 11 -14.80 -17.92 -19.03
CA ILE A 11 -15.09 -18.83 -17.92
C ILE A 11 -16.40 -18.40 -17.25
N THR A 12 -17.24 -19.40 -17.01
CA THR A 12 -18.51 -19.23 -16.31
C THR A 12 -18.44 -19.94 -14.98
N TRP A 13 -18.82 -19.28 -13.90
CA TRP A 13 -18.93 -19.92 -12.58
C TRP A 13 -20.20 -19.49 -11.86
N LEU A 14 -20.65 -20.37 -10.95
CA LEU A 14 -21.86 -20.16 -10.17
C LEU A 14 -21.50 -19.43 -8.88
N GLU A 15 -22.18 -18.31 -8.63
CA GLU A 15 -22.20 -17.74 -7.30
C GLU A 15 -23.31 -18.38 -6.47
N LEU A 16 -22.91 -18.99 -5.35
CA LEU A 16 -23.81 -19.68 -4.42
C LEU A 16 -24.74 -18.69 -3.71
N SER A 17 -24.33 -17.43 -3.58
CA SER A 17 -25.08 -16.32 -2.97
C SER A 17 -25.43 -15.23 -3.98
N ILE A 18 -26.39 -14.38 -3.63
CA ILE A 18 -26.66 -13.13 -4.36
C ILE A 18 -25.52 -12.16 -4.07
N PRO A 19 -24.85 -11.59 -5.09
CA PRO A 19 -23.75 -10.68 -4.86
C PRO A 19 -24.20 -9.35 -4.27
N VAL A 20 -23.35 -8.77 -3.43
CA VAL A 20 -23.56 -7.46 -2.80
C VAL A 20 -22.78 -6.38 -3.56
N GLU A 21 -23.30 -5.15 -3.55
CA GLU A 21 -22.64 -4.01 -4.20
C GLU A 21 -21.20 -3.84 -3.68
N GLY A 22 -20.24 -3.71 -4.59
CA GLY A 22 -18.82 -3.62 -4.26
C GLY A 22 -18.12 -4.96 -4.01
N GLN A 23 -18.82 -6.09 -4.07
CA GLN A 23 -18.21 -7.41 -3.92
C GLN A 23 -17.14 -7.62 -4.99
N LYS A 24 -15.94 -8.02 -4.57
CA LYS A 24 -14.83 -8.38 -5.45
C LYS A 24 -14.76 -9.90 -5.67
N THR A 25 -14.36 -10.32 -6.86
CA THR A 25 -14.09 -11.72 -7.21
C THR A 25 -12.97 -11.76 -8.26
N SER A 26 -12.33 -12.90 -8.48
CA SER A 26 -11.31 -13.08 -9.52
C SER A 26 -11.69 -14.21 -10.50
N CYS A 27 -11.42 -14.05 -11.81
CA CYS A 27 -11.40 -15.18 -12.77
C CYS A 27 -10.08 -15.96 -12.62
N MET A 28 -10.02 -17.21 -13.10
CA MET A 28 -8.76 -17.94 -13.33
C MET A 28 -7.78 -17.22 -14.28
N CYS A 29 -8.19 -16.18 -15.02
CA CYS A 29 -7.29 -15.30 -15.77
C CYS A 29 -6.70 -14.15 -14.91
N GLU A 30 -6.80 -14.27 -13.58
CA GLU A 30 -6.27 -13.34 -12.57
C GLU A 30 -6.85 -11.93 -12.60
N LYS A 31 -7.79 -11.64 -13.51
CA LYS A 31 -8.54 -10.39 -13.51
C LYS A 31 -9.50 -10.34 -12.33
N THR A 32 -9.50 -9.20 -11.65
CA THR A 32 -10.47 -8.84 -10.63
C THR A 32 -11.75 -8.34 -11.29
N PHE A 33 -12.90 -8.68 -10.74
CA PHE A 33 -14.20 -8.14 -11.11
C PHE A 33 -14.89 -7.58 -9.87
N VAL A 34 -15.62 -6.49 -10.05
CA VAL A 34 -16.41 -5.86 -8.98
C VAL A 34 -17.87 -5.85 -9.38
N PHE A 35 -18.75 -6.25 -8.46
CA PHE A 35 -20.19 -6.17 -8.67
C PHE A 35 -20.65 -4.73 -8.45
N GLN A 36 -21.18 -4.10 -9.50
CA GLN A 36 -21.73 -2.75 -9.43
C GLN A 36 -22.97 -2.60 -10.31
N ASN A 37 -23.98 -1.90 -9.82
CA ASN A 37 -25.22 -1.63 -10.56
C ASN A 37 -25.86 -2.90 -11.15
N GLY A 38 -25.87 -3.98 -10.36
CA GLY A 38 -26.47 -5.26 -10.76
C GLY A 38 -25.65 -6.09 -11.75
N ASN A 39 -24.43 -5.67 -12.14
CA ASN A 39 -23.58 -6.36 -13.10
C ASN A 39 -22.13 -6.49 -12.61
N TRP A 40 -21.40 -7.45 -13.17
CA TRP A 40 -19.96 -7.59 -12.93
C TRP A 40 -19.18 -6.74 -13.94
N HIS A 41 -18.32 -5.88 -13.43
CA HIS A 41 -17.41 -5.05 -14.22
C HIS A 41 -15.98 -5.51 -14.00
N GLU A 42 -15.12 -5.37 -15.01
CA GLU A 42 -13.67 -5.55 -14.81
C GLU A 42 -13.20 -4.54 -13.77
N GLY A 43 -12.67 -5.06 -12.68
CA GLY A 43 -12.11 -4.28 -11.59
C GLY A 43 -10.62 -4.11 -11.76
N PHE A 44 -10.08 -3.03 -11.21
CA PHE A 44 -8.63 -2.90 -11.06
C PHE A 44 -8.07 -4.06 -10.24
N PRO A 45 -6.85 -4.53 -10.52
CA PRO A 45 -6.07 -5.32 -9.58
C PRO A 45 -6.08 -4.67 -8.19
N TYR A 46 -6.06 -5.49 -7.13
CA TYR A 46 -6.31 -5.01 -5.77
C TYR A 46 -5.38 -3.85 -5.38
N PHE A 47 -4.09 -3.94 -5.68
CA PHE A 47 -3.12 -2.90 -5.30
C PHE A 47 -3.18 -1.66 -6.20
N GLU A 48 -3.71 -1.77 -7.43
CA GLU A 48 -4.00 -0.58 -8.24
C GLU A 48 -5.21 0.19 -7.70
N GLU A 49 -6.23 -0.52 -7.22
CA GLU A 49 -7.35 0.11 -6.52
C GLU A 49 -6.89 0.76 -5.21
N TYR A 50 -6.05 0.07 -4.43
CA TYR A 50 -5.43 0.65 -3.24
C TYR A 50 -4.64 1.93 -3.58
N GLN A 51 -3.82 1.90 -4.63
CA GLN A 51 -3.05 3.06 -5.09
C GLN A 51 -3.94 4.26 -5.44
N ARG A 52 -5.06 4.04 -6.14
CA ARG A 52 -6.05 5.09 -6.43
C ARG A 52 -6.70 5.65 -5.16
N LEU A 53 -7.09 4.78 -4.24
CA LEU A 53 -7.75 5.19 -2.99
C LEU A 53 -6.79 5.95 -2.07
N ALA A 54 -5.53 5.53 -2.00
CA ALA A 54 -4.47 6.24 -1.29
C ALA A 54 -4.26 7.65 -1.89
N GLU A 55 -4.14 7.74 -3.21
CA GLU A 55 -3.96 9.03 -3.91
C GLU A 55 -5.09 10.03 -3.64
N ARG A 56 -6.35 9.56 -3.55
CA ARG A 56 -7.50 10.43 -3.22
C ARG A 56 -7.34 11.16 -1.87
N THR A 57 -6.54 10.59 -0.98
CA THR A 57 -6.29 11.10 0.38
C THR A 57 -4.96 11.84 0.50
N ALA A 58 -4.19 11.93 -0.59
CA ALA A 58 -2.96 12.68 -0.66
C ALA A 58 -3.23 14.17 -0.94
N ASN A 59 -2.29 15.02 -0.54
CA ASN A 59 -2.36 16.45 -0.83
C ASN A 59 -2.00 16.72 -2.30
N ASN A 60 -3.02 17.03 -3.11
CA ASN A 60 -2.86 17.29 -4.55
C ASN A 60 -2.47 18.74 -4.90
N GLY A 61 -2.29 19.62 -3.91
CA GLY A 61 -1.84 21.00 -4.14
C GLY A 61 -0.34 21.16 -4.41
N GLN A 62 0.42 20.06 -4.37
CA GLN A 62 1.88 20.05 -4.52
C GLN A 62 2.31 19.56 -5.90
N GLY A 63 3.33 20.20 -6.48
CA GLY A 63 3.99 19.70 -7.70
C GLY A 63 4.73 18.38 -7.47
N ALA A 64 5.03 17.65 -8.55
CA ALA A 64 5.63 16.31 -8.48
C ALA A 64 6.92 16.26 -7.65
N MET A 65 7.86 17.19 -7.84
CA MET A 65 9.11 17.22 -7.07
C MET A 65 8.91 17.45 -5.57
N GLN A 66 7.96 18.32 -5.21
CA GLN A 66 7.61 18.56 -3.81
C GLN A 66 6.98 17.31 -3.20
N ARG A 67 6.12 16.61 -3.94
CA ARG A 67 5.53 15.33 -3.52
C ARG A 67 6.59 14.26 -3.31
N LEU A 68 7.53 14.10 -4.25
CA LEU A 68 8.64 13.15 -4.12
C LEU A 68 9.48 13.42 -2.87
N GLY A 69 9.83 14.68 -2.61
CA GLY A 69 10.58 15.05 -1.39
C GLY A 69 9.77 14.77 -0.13
N ASN A 70 8.51 15.19 -0.09
CA ASN A 70 7.60 14.99 1.04
C ASN A 70 7.39 13.50 1.35
N PHE A 71 6.92 12.72 0.38
CA PHE A 71 6.61 11.30 0.55
C PHE A 71 7.87 10.46 0.76
N GLY A 72 9.00 10.85 0.18
CA GLY A 72 10.30 10.23 0.41
C GLY A 72 10.79 10.39 1.84
N MET A 73 10.48 11.48 2.53
CA MET A 73 10.75 11.61 3.97
C MET A 73 9.69 10.89 4.81
N GLY A 74 8.42 10.97 4.40
CA GLY A 74 7.30 10.34 5.09
C GLY A 74 7.46 8.83 5.25
N ILE A 75 7.87 8.11 4.20
CA ILE A 75 8.10 6.65 4.27
C ILE A 75 9.11 6.26 5.35
N ALA A 76 10.17 7.06 5.56
CA ALA A 76 11.17 6.78 6.61
C ALA A 76 10.59 7.01 8.01
N GLY A 77 9.76 8.04 8.17
CA GLY A 77 9.03 8.32 9.42
C GLY A 77 8.08 7.19 9.81
N GLU A 78 7.16 6.81 8.91
CA GLU A 78 6.19 5.74 9.18
C GLU A 78 6.87 4.38 9.36
N THR A 79 8.02 4.16 8.71
CA THR A 79 8.82 2.95 8.94
C THR A 79 9.36 2.90 10.36
N ALA A 80 9.79 4.03 10.91
CA ALA A 80 10.26 4.10 12.29
C ALA A 80 9.11 3.87 13.28
N GLU A 81 7.92 4.43 13.03
CA GLU A 81 6.73 4.16 13.85
C GLU A 81 6.32 2.69 13.81
N PHE A 82 6.36 2.04 12.63
CA PHE A 82 6.11 0.60 12.53
C PHE A 82 7.14 -0.24 13.30
N ILE A 83 8.42 0.12 13.23
CA ILE A 83 9.46 -0.54 14.01
C ILE A 83 9.20 -0.39 15.51
N ASP A 84 8.79 0.80 15.97
CA ASP A 84 8.44 1.02 17.38
C ASP A 84 7.25 0.16 17.80
N ALA A 85 6.21 0.06 16.97
CA ALA A 85 5.07 -0.82 17.21
C ALA A 85 5.48 -2.30 17.33
N VAL A 86 6.39 -2.77 16.47
CA VAL A 86 6.95 -4.12 16.55
C VAL A 86 7.75 -4.32 17.83
N VAL A 87 8.63 -3.38 18.19
CA VAL A 87 9.44 -3.47 19.42
C VAL A 87 8.57 -3.48 20.67
N ASN A 88 7.56 -2.61 20.72
CA ASN A 88 6.61 -2.55 21.83
C ASN A 88 5.84 -3.87 21.98
N PHE A 89 5.39 -4.47 20.87
CA PHE A 89 4.75 -5.77 20.87
C PHE A 89 5.69 -6.88 21.40
N GLU A 90 6.97 -6.87 21.02
CA GLU A 90 7.95 -7.87 21.46
C GLU A 90 8.31 -7.74 22.95
N ILE A 91 8.28 -6.52 23.50
CA ILE A 91 8.59 -6.26 24.91
C ILE A 91 7.37 -6.55 25.80
N ALA A 92 6.22 -6.00 25.45
CA ALA A 92 5.04 -5.95 26.31
C ALA A 92 3.93 -6.93 25.91
N GLY A 93 4.02 -7.54 24.72
CA GLY A 93 2.92 -8.30 24.13
C GLY A 93 1.75 -7.40 23.70
N GLY A 94 0.59 -8.00 23.44
CA GLY A 94 -0.65 -7.29 23.12
C GLY A 94 -1.30 -7.80 21.84
N ASN A 95 -2.05 -6.92 21.17
CA ASN A 95 -2.64 -7.18 19.87
C ASN A 95 -1.78 -6.57 18.74
N HIS A 96 -2.17 -6.81 17.49
CA HIS A 96 -1.42 -6.32 16.32
C HIS A 96 -1.91 -4.95 15.80
N GLU A 97 -2.77 -4.25 16.53
CA GLU A 97 -3.46 -3.05 16.03
C GLU A 97 -2.50 -1.92 15.64
N ALA A 98 -1.55 -1.60 16.52
CA ALA A 98 -0.52 -0.60 16.22
C ALA A 98 0.35 -1.01 15.03
N MET A 99 0.76 -2.27 14.95
CA MET A 99 1.55 -2.79 13.81
C MET A 99 0.77 -2.67 12.49
N ILE A 100 -0.53 -2.99 12.48
CA ILE A 100 -1.39 -2.88 11.30
C ILE A 100 -1.53 -1.42 10.88
N LYS A 101 -1.75 -0.50 11.84
CA LYS A 101 -1.89 0.94 11.59
C LYS A 101 -0.65 1.49 10.90
N GLU A 102 0.54 1.28 11.47
CA GLU A 102 1.77 1.88 10.95
C GLU A 102 2.25 1.16 9.67
N ALA A 103 2.06 -0.16 9.56
CA ALA A 103 2.30 -0.88 8.31
C ALA A 103 1.45 -0.34 7.15
N GLY A 104 0.22 0.07 7.46
CA GLY A 104 -0.68 0.71 6.52
C GLY A 104 -0.16 2.07 6.04
N ASP A 105 0.39 2.87 6.96
CA ASP A 105 0.94 4.18 6.61
C ASP A 105 2.23 4.05 5.78
N VAL A 106 3.09 3.06 6.04
CA VAL A 106 4.22 2.71 5.16
C VAL A 106 3.75 2.35 3.74
N ASN A 107 2.72 1.50 3.61
CA ASN A 107 2.15 1.12 2.31
C ASN A 107 1.56 2.33 1.56
N TRP A 108 0.93 3.26 2.30
CA TRP A 108 0.35 4.46 1.73
C TRP A 108 1.41 5.35 1.07
N TYR A 109 2.57 5.54 1.72
CA TYR A 109 3.67 6.29 1.12
C TYR A 109 4.28 5.55 -0.09
N CYS A 110 4.40 4.22 -0.03
CA CYS A 110 4.85 3.44 -1.18
C CYS A 110 3.93 3.64 -2.40
N ALA A 111 2.61 3.59 -2.19
CA ALA A 111 1.62 3.75 -3.24
C ALA A 111 1.57 5.18 -3.81
N THR A 112 1.60 6.21 -2.96
CA THR A 112 1.59 7.61 -3.40
C THR A 112 2.90 8.04 -4.07
N LEU A 113 4.04 7.45 -3.70
CA LEU A 113 5.29 7.57 -4.46
C LEU A 113 5.16 6.95 -5.85
N CYS A 114 4.55 5.75 -5.96
CA CYS A 114 4.29 5.13 -7.24
C CYS A 114 3.40 6.02 -8.12
N THR A 115 2.32 6.59 -7.58
CA THR A 115 1.48 7.54 -8.32
C THR A 115 2.26 8.77 -8.78
N THR A 116 3.05 9.37 -7.89
CA THR A 116 3.84 10.57 -8.19
C THR A 116 4.89 10.29 -9.28
N ALA A 117 5.44 9.08 -9.34
CA ALA A 117 6.45 8.68 -10.30
C ALA A 117 5.88 8.04 -11.58
N GLY A 118 4.56 7.80 -11.68
CA GLY A 118 3.95 7.11 -12.80
C GLY A 118 4.23 5.60 -12.87
N ILE A 119 4.35 4.95 -11.71
CA ILE A 119 4.63 3.51 -11.55
C ILE A 119 3.35 2.79 -11.09
N SER A 120 3.08 1.58 -11.61
CA SER A 120 2.01 0.71 -11.10
C SER A 120 2.44 0.08 -9.77
N TYR A 121 1.69 0.34 -8.70
CA TYR A 121 1.98 -0.24 -7.38
C TYR A 121 1.78 -1.77 -7.38
N GLN A 122 0.82 -2.28 -8.16
CA GLN A 122 0.61 -3.72 -8.33
C GLN A 122 1.87 -4.41 -8.85
N VAL A 123 2.50 -3.86 -9.89
CA VAL A 123 3.74 -4.40 -10.46
C VAL A 123 4.87 -4.40 -9.41
N VAL A 124 4.97 -3.36 -8.59
CA VAL A 124 6.00 -3.28 -7.53
C VAL A 124 5.74 -4.31 -6.43
N VAL A 125 4.49 -4.48 -6.01
CA VAL A 125 4.11 -5.50 -5.00
C VAL A 125 4.38 -6.91 -5.53
N GLU A 126 4.08 -7.20 -6.79
CA GLU A 126 4.33 -8.51 -7.41
C GLU A 126 5.82 -8.78 -7.57
N ALA A 127 6.61 -7.78 -7.98
CA ALA A 127 8.05 -7.89 -8.15
C ALA A 127 8.83 -7.94 -6.82
N ALA A 128 8.23 -7.50 -5.71
CA ALA A 128 8.86 -7.54 -4.39
C ALA A 128 9.07 -9.00 -3.94
N GLU A 129 10.31 -9.47 -4.02
CA GLU A 129 10.71 -10.82 -3.63
C GLU A 129 10.41 -11.08 -2.14
N GLU A 130 10.09 -12.32 -1.79
CA GLU A 130 10.00 -12.70 -0.38
C GLU A 130 11.39 -12.64 0.26
N ALA A 131 11.56 -11.77 1.27
CA ALA A 131 12.80 -11.74 2.02
C ALA A 131 13.02 -13.06 2.78
N ALA A 132 14.26 -13.56 2.77
CA ALA A 132 14.61 -14.78 3.50
C ALA A 132 14.35 -14.60 5.01
N PRO A 133 13.88 -15.66 5.71
CA PRO A 133 13.75 -15.62 7.16
C PRO A 133 15.04 -15.18 7.84
N ALA A 134 14.93 -14.24 8.77
CA ALA A 134 16.07 -13.71 9.51
C ALA A 134 15.70 -13.42 10.97
N LEU A 135 16.73 -13.17 11.78
CA LEU A 135 16.57 -12.70 13.15
C LEU A 135 15.87 -11.34 13.15
N LEU A 136 15.01 -11.09 14.14
CA LEU A 136 14.15 -9.91 14.17
C LEU A 136 14.94 -8.60 14.02
N TYR A 137 16.06 -8.46 14.73
CA TYR A 137 16.90 -7.26 14.65
C TYR A 137 17.48 -7.04 13.24
N VAL A 138 17.73 -8.11 12.49
CA VAL A 138 18.16 -8.03 11.08
C VAL A 138 17.00 -7.53 10.23
N CYS A 139 15.79 -8.06 10.41
CA CYS A 139 14.60 -7.60 9.69
C CYS A 139 14.34 -6.11 9.92
N ILE A 140 14.39 -5.66 11.18
CA ILE A 140 14.23 -4.25 11.56
C ILE A 140 15.27 -3.38 10.88
N GLY A 141 16.56 -3.74 10.99
CA GLY A 141 17.64 -2.97 10.38
C GLY A 141 17.54 -2.92 8.86
N ARG A 142 17.07 -3.99 8.22
CA ARG A 142 16.91 -4.05 6.77
C ARG A 142 15.73 -3.24 6.26
N LEU A 143 14.59 -3.26 6.97
CA LEU A 143 13.44 -2.43 6.64
C LEU A 143 13.80 -0.93 6.77
N SER A 144 14.42 -0.55 7.91
CA SER A 144 14.89 0.83 8.13
C SER A 144 15.83 1.29 7.02
N LYS A 145 16.81 0.45 6.64
CA LYS A 145 17.72 0.74 5.54
C LYS A 145 16.99 0.88 4.19
N ALA A 146 16.05 0.00 3.88
CA ALA A 146 15.31 0.04 2.61
C ALA A 146 14.51 1.34 2.47
N SER A 147 13.83 1.78 3.54
CA SER A 147 13.10 3.06 3.53
C SER A 147 14.07 4.24 3.43
N GLY A 148 15.21 4.18 4.12
CA GLY A 148 16.26 5.19 4.00
C GLY A 148 16.87 5.30 2.59
N ASP A 149 17.00 4.19 1.85
CA ASP A 149 17.47 4.23 0.47
C ASP A 149 16.49 4.98 -0.45
N VAL A 150 15.18 4.82 -0.24
CA VAL A 150 14.14 5.56 -0.97
C VAL A 150 14.33 7.06 -0.71
N THR A 151 14.45 7.46 0.57
CA THR A 151 14.69 8.86 0.96
C THR A 151 15.98 9.41 0.34
N GLU A 152 17.09 8.68 0.44
CA GLU A 152 18.39 9.11 -0.09
C GLU A 152 18.37 9.26 -1.61
N TYR A 153 17.69 8.36 -2.31
CA TYR A 153 17.53 8.44 -3.74
C TYR A 153 16.69 9.65 -4.16
N LEU A 154 15.53 9.85 -3.52
CA LEU A 154 14.66 10.98 -3.81
C LEU A 154 15.29 12.32 -3.44
N LYS A 155 16.14 12.37 -2.40
CA LYS A 155 16.95 13.55 -2.10
C LYS A 155 17.83 13.96 -3.28
N LYS A 156 18.49 12.99 -3.93
CA LYS A 156 19.33 13.26 -5.11
C LYS A 156 18.52 13.75 -6.30
N VAL A 157 17.33 13.18 -6.53
CA VAL A 157 16.41 13.63 -7.58
C VAL A 157 15.93 15.05 -7.31
N VAL A 158 15.40 15.30 -6.11
CA VAL A 158 14.70 16.55 -5.77
C VAL A 158 15.66 17.71 -5.53
N TYR A 159 16.79 17.48 -4.86
CA TYR A 159 17.66 18.56 -4.38
C TYR A 159 19.02 18.65 -5.08
N HIS A 160 19.47 17.58 -5.76
CA HIS A 160 20.76 17.58 -6.46
C HIS A 160 20.62 17.57 -8.00
N GLY A 161 19.39 17.64 -8.52
CA GLY A 161 19.13 17.77 -9.96
C GLY A 161 19.30 16.48 -10.76
N HIS A 162 19.27 15.31 -10.12
CA HIS A 162 19.28 14.04 -10.84
C HIS A 162 17.94 13.77 -11.54
N GLU A 163 17.97 13.14 -12.71
CA GLU A 163 16.75 12.66 -13.36
C GLU A 163 16.11 11.51 -12.57
N LEU A 164 14.78 11.47 -12.57
CA LEU A 164 14.02 10.39 -11.94
C LEU A 164 14.06 9.14 -12.82
N ASP A 165 14.82 8.13 -12.37
CA ASP A 165 14.72 6.75 -12.86
C ASP A 165 13.58 6.03 -12.12
N GLN A 166 12.50 5.76 -12.84
CA GLN A 166 11.30 5.05 -12.36
C GLN A 166 11.58 3.60 -11.98
N ALA A 167 12.40 2.89 -12.77
CA ALA A 167 12.72 1.49 -12.52
C ALA A 167 13.53 1.35 -11.23
N LYS A 168 14.48 2.27 -11.00
CA LYS A 168 15.23 2.34 -9.75
C LYS A 168 14.34 2.66 -8.55
N LEU A 169 13.44 3.64 -8.66
CA LEU A 169 12.51 3.95 -7.57
C LEU A 169 11.62 2.74 -7.25
N GLY A 170 11.03 2.12 -8.27
CA GLY A 170 10.20 0.93 -8.12
C GLY A 170 10.93 -0.21 -7.41
N LYS A 171 12.21 -0.45 -7.75
CA LYS A 171 13.05 -1.43 -7.06
C LYS A 171 13.27 -1.08 -5.58
N LEU A 172 13.55 0.19 -5.26
CA LEU A 172 13.77 0.61 -3.87
C LEU A 172 12.49 0.48 -3.03
N ILE A 173 11.34 0.84 -3.59
CA ILE A 173 10.03 0.60 -2.96
C ILE A 173 9.79 -0.90 -2.80
N GLY A 174 10.06 -1.70 -3.83
CA GLY A 174 9.96 -3.16 -3.78
C GLY A 174 10.78 -3.76 -2.64
N ASN A 175 11.99 -3.26 -2.38
CA ASN A 175 12.79 -3.69 -1.23
C ASN A 175 12.10 -3.42 0.12
N VAL A 176 11.42 -2.28 0.27
CA VAL A 176 10.61 -1.99 1.47
C VAL A 176 9.50 -3.04 1.62
N LEU A 177 8.77 -3.30 0.53
CA LEU A 177 7.67 -4.26 0.51
C LEU A 177 8.13 -5.70 0.78
N SER A 178 9.32 -6.10 0.32
CA SER A 178 9.91 -7.41 0.62
C SER A 178 10.06 -7.65 2.13
N TRP A 179 10.53 -6.64 2.87
CA TRP A 179 10.65 -6.74 4.32
C TRP A 179 9.29 -6.66 5.01
N MET A 180 8.38 -5.82 4.51
CA MET A 180 6.99 -5.79 5.00
C MET A 180 6.29 -7.14 4.86
N LYS A 181 6.44 -7.83 3.71
CA LYS A 181 5.90 -9.18 3.50
C LYS A 181 6.44 -10.19 4.52
N LEU A 182 7.74 -10.12 4.84
CA LEU A 182 8.34 -10.98 5.86
C LEU A 182 7.78 -10.68 7.26
N PHE A 183 7.56 -9.41 7.59
CA PHE A 183 6.89 -9.02 8.85
C PHE A 183 5.45 -9.52 8.92
N CYS A 184 4.68 -9.39 7.83
CA CYS A 184 3.34 -9.95 7.74
C CYS A 184 3.36 -11.47 7.99
N LYS A 185 4.28 -12.20 7.37
CA LYS A 185 4.44 -13.64 7.58
C LYS A 185 4.81 -13.97 9.02
N ARG A 186 5.72 -13.21 9.64
CA ARG A 186 6.19 -13.43 11.01
C ARG A 186 5.09 -13.25 12.04
N TYR A 187 4.26 -12.23 11.89
CA TYR A 187 3.20 -11.87 12.83
C TYR A 187 1.81 -12.32 12.38
N ASN A 188 1.72 -13.20 11.37
CA ASN A 188 0.46 -13.70 10.82
C ASN A 188 -0.52 -12.57 10.45
N LEU A 189 -0.01 -11.53 9.79
CA LEU A 189 -0.79 -10.42 9.24
C LEU A 189 -1.02 -10.63 7.75
N ASN A 190 -2.10 -10.05 7.24
CA ASN A 190 -2.41 -10.02 5.81
C ASN A 190 -2.19 -8.61 5.26
N MET A 191 -1.46 -8.50 4.15
CA MET A 191 -1.14 -7.21 3.53
C MET A 191 -2.37 -6.51 2.96
N GLN A 192 -3.36 -7.25 2.45
CA GLN A 192 -4.64 -6.66 2.02
C GLN A 192 -5.43 -6.13 3.22
N ASP A 193 -5.51 -6.86 4.33
CA ASP A 193 -6.21 -6.37 5.53
C ASP A 193 -5.57 -5.09 6.11
N ILE A 194 -4.22 -5.00 6.04
CA ILE A 194 -3.46 -3.79 6.39
C ILE A 194 -3.87 -2.62 5.48
N CYS A 195 -3.88 -2.83 4.17
CA CYS A 195 -4.29 -1.83 3.19
C CYS A 195 -5.76 -1.40 3.37
N ASP A 196 -6.67 -2.35 3.61
CA ASP A 196 -8.10 -2.08 3.80
C ASP A 196 -8.34 -1.27 5.08
N THR A 197 -7.66 -1.62 6.18
CA THR A 197 -7.72 -0.87 7.45
C THR A 197 -7.18 0.55 7.27
N ASN A 198 -6.07 0.70 6.54
CA ASN A 198 -5.51 2.01 6.20
C ASN A 198 -6.51 2.87 5.41
N ILE A 199 -7.13 2.33 4.37
CA ILE A 199 -8.13 3.05 3.58
C ILE A 199 -9.36 3.40 4.41
N ALA A 200 -9.86 2.50 5.26
CA ALA A 200 -11.01 2.78 6.13
C ALA A 200 -10.74 3.98 7.04
N LYS A 201 -9.59 3.97 7.73
CA LYS A 201 -9.10 5.08 8.56
C LYS A 201 -9.03 6.40 7.78
N LEU A 202 -8.43 6.37 6.58
CA LEU A 202 -8.25 7.57 5.78
C LEU A 202 -9.56 8.08 5.17
N LYS A 203 -10.51 7.21 4.80
CA LYS A 203 -11.85 7.61 4.33
C LYS A 203 -12.65 8.31 5.43
N GLN A 204 -12.55 7.84 6.67
CA GLN A 204 -13.19 8.50 7.80
C GLN A 204 -12.59 9.89 8.04
N ARG A 205 -11.27 10.03 7.90
CA ARG A 205 -10.57 11.30 8.06
C ARG A 205 -10.79 12.28 6.90
N TYR A 206 -10.88 11.75 5.68
CA TYR A 206 -10.92 12.49 4.43
C TYR A 206 -12.07 11.98 3.54
N PRO A 207 -13.34 12.19 3.94
CA PRO A 207 -14.50 11.70 3.20
C PRO A 207 -14.52 12.23 1.76
N GLU A 208 -14.29 13.55 1.62
CA GLU A 208 -14.24 14.29 0.34
C GLU A 208 -12.82 14.45 -0.21
N GLY A 209 -11.86 13.66 0.28
CA GLY A 209 -10.44 13.79 -0.04
C GLY A 209 -9.67 14.71 0.93
N PHE A 210 -8.37 14.86 0.67
CA PHE A 210 -7.47 15.57 1.58
C PHE A 210 -7.92 17.01 1.83
N ASN A 211 -7.89 17.43 3.09
CA ASN A 211 -8.00 18.83 3.48
C ASN A 211 -7.17 19.09 4.74
N SER A 212 -6.63 20.31 4.86
CA SER A 212 -5.73 20.67 5.97
C SER A 212 -6.42 20.58 7.34
N ALA A 213 -7.71 20.90 7.44
CA ALA A 213 -8.45 20.84 8.69
C ALA A 213 -8.52 19.41 9.25
N GLY A 214 -8.79 18.40 8.41
CA GLY A 214 -8.78 16.99 8.80
C GLY A 214 -7.38 16.43 9.07
N SER A 215 -6.32 17.07 8.55
CA SER A 215 -4.93 16.73 8.89
C SER A 215 -4.52 17.24 10.28
N ILE A 216 -4.98 18.44 10.64
CA ILE A 216 -4.71 19.08 11.94
C ILE A 216 -5.57 18.46 13.04
N ASN A 217 -6.88 18.36 12.79
CA ASN A 217 -7.85 17.85 13.75
C ASN A 217 -8.00 16.34 13.62
N ARG A 218 -6.93 15.61 13.93
CA ARG A 218 -6.92 14.14 13.88
C ARG A 218 -7.89 13.62 14.95
N THR A 219 -9.04 13.08 14.54
CA THR A 219 -9.85 12.25 15.43
C THR A 219 -9.05 10.99 15.74
N ILE A 220 -8.77 10.77 17.02
CA ILE A 220 -8.09 9.57 17.55
C ILE A 220 -9.02 8.37 17.39
#